data_AF-A0A1Y2M7F8-F1
#
_entry.id   AF-A0A1Y2M7F8-F1
#
_cell.length_a   1.000
_cell.length_b   1.000
_cell.length_c   1.000
_cell.angle_alpha   90.00
_cell.angle_beta   90.00
_cell.angle_gamma   90.00
#
_symmetry.space_group_name_H-M   'P 1'
#
loop_
_entity.id
_entity.type
_entity.pdbx_description
1 polymer ?
#
loop_
_entity_poly.entity_id
_entity_poly.type
_entity_poly.pdbx_seq_one_letter_code
_entity_poly.pdbx_strand_id
1 'polypeptide(L)'
;MSLIYSTALSVEVWLGLGFEGSDEAMDILCQNAINPASVTVEEQRIHAPALEKISELPYWWRLWIVQEILLGNDVWIRLGNKRAPWPDAFSILPDPNFCIYVLHQ
;
A
#
# COMPACT_ATOMS: atom_id res chain seq x y z
N MET A 1 -20.49 -11.20 3.64
CA MET A 1 -19.62 -10.24 4.36
C MET A 1 -18.96 -9.22 3.43
N SER A 2 -19.01 -9.39 2.10
CA SER A 2 -18.57 -8.39 1.11
C SER A 2 -19.37 -7.07 1.15
N LEU A 3 -20.65 -7.11 1.55
CA LEU A 3 -21.53 -5.94 1.55
C LEU A 3 -20.98 -4.77 2.38
N ILE A 4 -20.30 -5.04 3.50
CA ILE A 4 -19.83 -4.00 4.41
C ILE A 4 -18.71 -3.17 3.77
N TYR A 5 -17.80 -3.83 3.02
CA TYR A 5 -16.71 -3.14 2.32
C TYR A 5 -17.21 -2.43 1.06
N SER A 6 -18.14 -3.03 0.32
CA SER A 6 -18.69 -2.41 -0.89
C SER A 6 -19.63 -1.24 -0.62
N THR A 7 -20.27 -1.19 0.56
CA THR A 7 -21.10 -0.05 0.96
C THR A 7 -20.36 0.94 1.86
N ALA A 8 -19.11 0.68 2.22
CA ALA A 8 -18.31 1.62 2.99
C ALA A 8 -17.97 2.83 2.12
N LEU A 9 -18.08 4.03 2.69
CA LEU A 9 -17.67 5.27 2.03
C LEU A 9 -16.16 5.29 1.78
N SER A 10 -15.38 4.73 2.70
CA SER A 10 -13.94 4.59 2.61
C SER A 10 -13.47 3.40 3.46
N VAL A 11 -12.43 2.71 3.02
CA VAL A 11 -11.77 1.63 3.77
C VAL A 11 -10.37 2.10 4.15
N GLU A 12 -10.05 2.04 5.44
CA GLU A 12 -8.69 2.31 5.91
C GLU A 12 -8.02 0.99 6.33
N VAL A 13 -6.97 0.64 5.61
CA VAL A 13 -6.13 -0.55 5.79
C VAL A 13 -4.96 -0.19 6.69
N TRP A 14 -4.77 -0.91 7.79
CA TRP A 14 -3.66 -0.67 8.71
C TRP A 14 -2.57 -1.74 8.57
N LEU A 15 -1.40 -1.33 8.08
CA LEU A 15 -0.25 -2.21 7.88
C LEU A 15 0.52 -2.50 9.17
N GLY A 16 0.39 -1.63 10.18
CA GLY A 16 1.05 -1.77 11.47
C GLY A 16 1.70 -0.47 11.96
N LEU A 17 2.59 -0.63 12.94
CA LEU A 17 3.39 0.47 13.47
C LEU A 17 4.42 0.93 12.44
N GLY A 18 4.73 2.23 12.46
CA GLY A 18 5.83 2.78 11.69
C GLY A 18 7.17 2.22 12.16
N PHE A 19 8.13 2.18 11.25
CA PHE A 19 9.52 1.83 11.49
C PHE A 19 10.45 2.92 10.93
N GLU A 20 11.74 2.81 11.19
CA GLU A 20 12.73 3.78 10.68
C GLU A 20 12.69 3.87 9.15
N GLY A 21 12.50 5.08 8.62
CA GLY A 21 12.34 5.32 7.17
C GLY A 21 10.93 5.09 6.62
N SER A 22 9.97 4.66 7.45
CA SER A 22 8.60 4.39 6.98
C SER A 22 7.80 5.66 6.69
N ASP A 23 8.02 6.75 7.43
CA ASP A 23 7.30 8.00 7.20
C ASP A 23 7.74 8.61 5.86
N GLU A 24 9.04 8.63 5.57
CA GLU A 24 9.59 9.11 4.31
C GLU A 24 9.18 8.22 3.13
N ALA A 25 9.17 6.89 3.31
CA ALA A 25 8.67 5.98 2.31
C ALA A 25 7.17 6.21 2.02
N MET A 26 6.35 6.44 3.06
CA MET A 26 4.93 6.75 2.90
C MET A 26 4.71 8.11 2.22
N ASP A 27 5.57 9.10 2.46
CA ASP A 27 5.51 10.38 1.77
C ASP A 27 5.81 10.23 0.26
N ILE A 28 6.77 9.38 -0.12
CA ILE A 28 7.05 9.05 -1.52
C ILE A 28 5.90 8.31 -2.17
N LEU A 29 5.29 7.34 -1.46
CA LEU A 29 4.11 6.63 -1.95
C LEU A 29 2.96 7.62 -2.20
N CYS A 30 2.70 8.54 -1.27
CA CYS A 30 1.72 9.62 -1.46
C CYS A 30 2.05 10.50 -2.67
N GLN A 31 3.31 10.88 -2.84
CA GLN A 31 3.75 11.70 -3.95
C GLN A 31 3.58 10.99 -5.30
N ASN A 32 3.87 9.68 -5.33
CA ASN A 32 3.64 8.84 -6.49
C ASN A 32 2.16 8.79 -6.91
N ALA A 33 1.23 8.75 -5.95
CA ALA A 33 -0.20 8.79 -6.27
C ALA A 33 -0.66 10.13 -6.87
N ILE A 34 -0.08 11.25 -6.42
CA ILE A 34 -0.46 12.58 -6.90
C ILE A 34 0.17 12.86 -8.28
N ASN A 35 1.45 12.51 -8.43
CA ASN A 35 2.20 12.72 -9.65
C ASN A 35 3.30 11.65 -9.79
N PRO A 36 3.03 10.53 -10.49
CA PRO A 36 4.00 9.44 -10.65
C PRO A 36 5.32 9.88 -11.27
N ALA A 37 5.30 10.92 -12.12
CA ALA A 37 6.51 11.43 -12.78
C ALA A 37 7.40 12.28 -11.84
N SER A 38 6.92 12.61 -10.64
CA SER A 38 7.69 13.41 -9.67
C SER A 38 8.61 12.59 -8.78
N VAL A 39 8.39 11.27 -8.69
CA VAL A 39 9.27 10.37 -7.95
C VAL A 39 10.42 9.96 -8.87
N THR A 40 11.61 10.45 -8.56
CA THR A 40 12.82 10.14 -9.33
C THR A 40 13.37 8.76 -9.01
N VAL A 41 14.13 8.18 -9.94
CA VAL A 41 14.83 6.90 -9.72
C VAL A 41 15.81 6.98 -8.55
N GLU A 42 16.42 8.14 -8.32
CA GLU A 42 17.33 8.34 -7.20
C GLU A 42 16.58 8.33 -5.86
N GLU A 43 15.43 9.01 -5.76
CA GLU A 43 14.57 8.95 -4.58
C GLU A 43 14.09 7.53 -4.29
N GLN A 44 13.65 6.79 -5.32
CA GLN A 44 13.29 5.38 -5.16
C GLN A 44 14.47 4.56 -4.63
N ARG A 45 15.69 4.79 -5.12
CA ARG A 45 16.88 4.06 -4.67
C ARG A 45 17.25 4.38 -3.22
N ILE A 46 17.18 5.65 -2.83
CA ILE A 46 17.47 6.08 -1.44
C ILE A 46 16.50 5.40 -0.47
N HIS A 47 15.24 5.28 -0.84
CA HIS A 47 14.18 4.72 0.00
C HIS A 47 13.86 3.25 -0.27
N ALA A 48 14.58 2.60 -1.18
CA ALA A 48 14.36 1.20 -1.56
C ALA A 48 14.31 0.24 -0.36
N PRO A 49 15.20 0.32 0.65
CA PRO A 49 15.13 -0.58 1.81
C PRO A 49 13.83 -0.44 2.60
N ALA A 50 13.30 0.78 2.71
CA ALA A 50 12.04 1.02 3.40
C ALA A 50 10.85 0.53 2.56
N LEU A 51 10.86 0.77 1.24
CA LEU A 51 9.83 0.28 0.32
C LEU A 51 9.79 -1.26 0.26
N GLU A 52 10.95 -1.92 0.22
CA GLU A 52 11.09 -3.38 0.33
C GLU A 52 10.46 -3.88 1.64
N LYS A 53 10.84 -3.27 2.77
CA LYS A 53 10.27 -3.64 4.06
C LYS A 53 8.75 -3.44 4.14
N ILE A 54 8.19 -2.45 3.45
CA ILE A 54 6.73 -2.29 3.34
C ILE A 54 6.11 -3.48 2.60
N SER A 55 6.72 -3.93 1.49
CA SER A 55 6.24 -5.09 0.71
C SER A 55 6.32 -6.41 1.48
N GLU A 56 7.18 -6.50 2.50
CA GLU A 56 7.36 -7.67 3.34
C GLU A 56 6.41 -7.72 4.56
N LEU A 57 5.61 -6.67 4.79
CA LEU A 57 4.77 -6.61 6.00
C LEU A 57 3.78 -7.79 6.07
N PRO A 58 3.54 -8.38 7.27
CA PRO A 58 2.66 -9.53 7.43
C PRO A 58 1.22 -9.30 6.96
N TYR A 59 0.81 -8.04 6.79
CA TYR A 59 -0.50 -7.68 6.27
C TYR A 59 -0.79 -8.33 4.90
N TRP A 60 0.20 -8.36 3.99
CA TRP A 60 0.04 -8.88 2.62
C TRP A 60 -0.24 -10.39 2.57
N TRP A 61 0.05 -11.11 3.65
CA TRP A 61 -0.14 -12.55 3.79
C TRP A 61 -1.53 -12.93 4.32
N ARG A 62 -2.39 -11.95 4.60
CA ARG A 62 -3.73 -12.19 5.14
C ARG A 62 -4.68 -12.59 4.02
N LEU A 63 -5.36 -13.74 4.19
CA LEU A 63 -6.34 -14.28 3.24
C LEU A 63 -7.48 -13.28 2.89
N TRP A 64 -7.80 -12.36 3.80
CA TRP A 64 -8.92 -11.43 3.69
C TRP A 64 -8.57 -10.11 2.99
N ILE A 65 -7.31 -9.89 2.62
CA ILE A 65 -6.84 -8.63 1.99
C ILE A 65 -7.60 -8.28 0.70
N VAL A 66 -8.00 -9.31 -0.06
CA VAL A 66 -8.76 -9.16 -1.30
C VAL A 66 -10.11 -8.47 -1.05
N GLN A 67 -10.77 -8.77 0.06
CA GLN A 67 -12.06 -8.16 0.38
C GLN A 67 -11.91 -6.72 0.86
N GLU A 68 -10.81 -6.40 1.54
CA GLU A 68 -10.53 -5.05 2.06
C GLU A 68 -10.09 -4.10 0.95
N ILE A 69 -9.25 -4.57 0.02
CA ILE A 69 -8.62 -3.74 -1.01
C ILE A 69 -9.41 -3.72 -2.31
N LEU A 70 -9.99 -4.85 -2.77
CA LEU A 70 -10.66 -4.88 -4.08
C LEU A 70 -12.13 -4.46 -4.04
N LEU A 71 -12.78 -4.52 -2.87
CA LEU A 71 -14.21 -4.18 -2.76
C LEU A 71 -14.46 -2.76 -2.23
N GLY A 72 -13.43 -2.09 -1.71
CA GLY A 72 -13.55 -0.71 -1.23
C GLY A 72 -13.54 0.30 -2.38
N ASN A 73 -14.46 1.27 -2.36
CA ASN A 73 -14.49 2.35 -3.37
C ASN A 73 -13.43 3.44 -3.15
N ASP A 74 -12.96 3.62 -1.91
CA ASP A 74 -11.94 4.60 -1.53
C ASP A 74 -11.04 3.98 -0.47
N VAL A 75 -9.89 3.43 -0.89
CA VAL A 75 -9.00 2.62 -0.03
C VAL A 75 -7.75 3.42 0.33
N TRP A 76 -7.54 3.59 1.63
CA TRP A 76 -6.37 4.24 2.20
C TRP A 76 -5.53 3.24 2.96
N ILE A 77 -4.23 3.19 2.69
CA ILE A 77 -3.30 2.35 3.42
C ILE A 77 -2.53 3.20 4.42
N ARG A 78 -2.60 2.82 5.70
CA ARG A 78 -1.97 3.48 6.84
C ARG A 78 -0.81 2.65 7.37
N LEU A 79 0.33 3.29 7.56
CA LEU A 79 1.50 2.75 8.26
C LEU A 79 1.96 3.77 9.29
N GLY A 80 1.95 3.39 10.57
CA GLY A 80 2.15 4.34 11.66
C GLY A 80 1.14 5.48 11.59
N ASN A 81 1.65 6.71 11.50
CA ASN A 81 0.83 7.93 11.49
C ASN A 81 0.50 8.44 10.08
N LYS A 82 1.18 7.91 9.05
CA LYS A 82 1.01 8.32 7.65
C LYS A 82 0.05 7.38 6.93
N ARG A 83 -0.58 7.88 5.87
CA ARG A 83 -1.44 7.09 4.99
C ARG A 83 -1.29 7.53 3.54
N ALA A 84 -1.46 6.60 2.61
CA ALA A 84 -1.38 6.82 1.18
C ALA A 84 -2.55 6.13 0.46
N PRO A 85 -3.04 6.70 -0.66
CA PRO A 85 -4.17 6.12 -1.39
C PRO A 85 -3.74 4.89 -2.21
N TRP A 86 -4.55 3.83 -2.17
CA TRP A 86 -4.40 2.66 -3.05
C TRP A 86 -5.21 2.85 -4.36
N PRO A 87 -4.81 2.27 -5.51
CA PRO A 87 -3.59 1.50 -5.76
C PRO A 87 -2.38 2.36 -6.16
N ASP A 88 -2.61 3.58 -6.67
CA ASP A 88 -1.59 4.32 -7.40
C ASP A 88 -0.34 4.58 -6.57
N ALA A 89 -0.47 4.87 -5.27
CA ALA A 89 0.68 5.10 -4.39
C ALA A 89 1.63 3.91 -4.36
N PHE A 90 1.10 2.68 -4.38
CA PHE A 90 1.83 1.44 -4.15
C PHE A 90 2.37 0.80 -5.44
N SER A 91 2.16 1.42 -6.60
CA SER A 91 2.64 0.93 -7.91
C SER A 91 4.17 0.90 -8.05
N ILE A 92 4.88 1.65 -7.23
CA ILE A 92 6.36 1.70 -7.20
C ILE A 92 6.97 0.70 -6.21
N LEU A 93 6.16 -0.01 -5.43
CA LEU A 93 6.68 -1.04 -4.56
C LEU A 93 7.25 -2.19 -5.42
N PRO A 94 8.38 -2.79 -5.00
CA PRO A 94 8.80 -4.07 -5.56
C PRO A 94 7.65 -5.07 -5.40
N ASP A 95 7.49 -5.93 -6.40
CA ASP A 95 6.31 -6.76 -6.56
C ASP A 95 5.92 -7.46 -5.24
N PRO A 96 4.82 -7.04 -4.58
CA PRO A 96 4.36 -7.70 -3.35
C PRO A 96 3.78 -9.10 -3.66
N ASN A 97 3.68 -9.46 -4.95
CA ASN A 97 2.90 -10.59 -5.45
C ASN A 97 3.74 -11.86 -5.71
N PHE A 98 4.02 -12.59 -4.63
CA PHE A 98 3.82 -14.05 -4.74
C PHE A 98 2.40 -14.47 -4.33
N CYS A 99 1.60 -13.59 -3.69
CA CYS A 99 0.31 -13.99 -3.11
C CYS A 99 -0.94 -13.47 -3.85
N ILE A 100 -0.98 -12.22 -4.35
CA ILE A 100 -2.22 -11.68 -4.98
C ILE A 100 -2.45 -12.28 -6.39
N TYR A 101 -1.39 -12.59 -7.15
CA TYR A 101 -1.52 -13.26 -8.45
C TYR A 101 -2.13 -14.67 -8.37
N VAL A 102 -2.05 -15.35 -7.21
CA VAL A 102 -2.60 -16.72 -7.03
C VAL A 102 -4.14 -16.71 -7.00
N LEU A 103 -4.78 -15.55 -6.81
CA LEU A 103 -6.24 -15.44 -6.69
C LEU A 103 -6.92 -14.85 -7.94
N HIS A 104 -6.19 -14.64 -9.04
CA HIS A 104 -6.73 -14.13 -10.30
C HIS A 104 -6.56 -15.09 -11.51
N GLN A 105 -6.36 -16.39 -11.27
CA GLN A 105 -6.51 -17.43 -12.29
C GLN A 105 -7.54 -18.48 -11.87
#